data_AF-A0AA38J471-F1
#
_entry.id   AF-A0AA38J471-F1
#
_cell.length_a   1.000
_cell.length_b   1.000
_cell.length_c   1.000
_cell.angle_alpha   90.00
_cell.angle_beta   90.00
_cell.angle_gamma   90.00
#
_symmetry.space_group_name_H-M   'P 1'
#
loop_
_entity.id
_entity.type
_entity.pdbx_description
1 polymer ?
#
loop_
_entity_poly.entity_id
_entity_poly.type
_entity_poly.pdbx_seq_one_letter_code
_entity_poly.pdbx_strand_id
1 'polypeptide(L)'
;MDWNYLFSLTPEDLSEEEKDGLYNTVTWFNCDGEDLSVKKCVTVIKITQEVLKYKGEQVEVLLHKLDELATQQGEEEGRRIESDTEVRSSRSRKSSSIELENLEQKYLELKSKYKKQGRINEKNSNEISKLQKKVTNLEQEKNRLISELQVASQDDTRSDVSETVKEQHKELVNTVHVKNKQISDLLRDIEATEQDNVILREKLTTVRDELATATKELTLLTENFKASKIEQEESLG
;
A
#
# COMPACT_ATOMS: atom_id res chain seq x y z
N MET A 1 6.21 12.07 52.20
CA MET A 1 6.70 10.68 52.07
C MET A 1 7.18 10.24 53.43
N ASP A 2 6.67 9.14 53.96
CA ASP A 2 7.18 8.57 55.20
C ASP A 2 8.12 7.41 54.85
N TRP A 3 9.37 7.76 54.54
CA TRP A 3 10.39 6.79 54.14
C TRP A 3 10.78 5.85 55.28
N ASN A 4 10.64 6.31 56.52
CA ASN A 4 10.83 5.49 57.70
C ASN A 4 9.77 4.39 57.80
N TYR A 5 8.55 4.66 57.34
CA TYR A 5 7.51 3.65 57.21
C TYR A 5 7.94 2.56 56.22
N LEU A 6 8.36 2.91 54.99
CA LEU A 6 8.81 1.93 53.99
C LEU A 6 9.97 1.04 54.49
N PHE A 7 10.96 1.63 55.18
CA PHE A 7 12.09 0.89 55.72
C PHE A 7 11.74 0.05 56.97
N SER A 8 10.61 0.33 57.63
CA SER A 8 10.12 -0.43 58.79
C SER A 8 9.30 -1.66 58.40
N LEU A 9 8.91 -1.78 57.13
CA LEU A 9 8.08 -2.88 56.65
C LEU A 9 8.91 -4.14 56.39
N THR A 10 8.34 -5.29 56.76
CA THR A 10 8.85 -6.61 56.41
C THR A 10 8.26 -7.02 55.07
N PRO A 11 9.09 -7.26 54.02
CA PRO A 11 8.58 -7.60 52.68
C PRO A 11 7.67 -8.83 52.61
N GLU A 12 7.84 -9.75 53.56
CA GLU A 12 7.13 -11.04 53.61
C GLU A 12 5.74 -10.96 54.25
N ASP A 13 5.41 -9.87 54.96
CA ASP A 13 4.17 -9.71 55.72
C ASP A 13 3.24 -8.60 55.17
N LEU A 14 3.48 -8.13 53.94
CA LEU A 14 2.68 -7.06 53.34
C LEU A 14 1.28 -7.56 52.94
N SER A 15 0.25 -6.91 53.47
CA SER A 15 -1.14 -7.12 53.05
C SER A 15 -1.40 -6.58 51.64
N GLU A 16 -2.46 -7.06 51.00
CA GLU A 16 -2.86 -6.60 49.66
C GLU A 16 -3.14 -5.09 49.61
N GLU A 17 -3.79 -4.54 50.64
CA GLU A 17 -4.09 -3.11 50.75
C GLU A 17 -2.81 -2.26 50.89
N GLU A 18 -1.82 -2.76 51.63
CA GLU A 18 -0.51 -2.14 51.74
C GLU A 18 0.25 -2.21 50.41
N LYS A 19 0.20 -3.35 49.69
CA LYS A 19 0.83 -3.49 48.37
C LYS A 19 0.24 -2.49 47.36
N ASP A 20 -1.07 -2.26 47.41
CA ASP A 20 -1.75 -1.24 46.59
C ASP A 20 -1.33 0.19 46.96
N GLY A 21 -1.28 0.52 48.25
CA GLY A 21 -0.79 1.82 48.71
C GLY A 21 0.68 2.08 48.37
N LEU A 22 1.50 1.02 48.38
CA LEU A 22 2.93 1.08 48.09
C LEU A 22 3.24 1.15 46.59
N TYR A 23 2.36 0.69 45.70
CA TYR A 23 2.60 0.71 44.24
C TYR A 23 2.97 2.09 43.72
N ASN A 24 2.18 3.12 44.08
CA ASN A 24 2.47 4.49 43.67
C ASN A 24 3.76 5.02 44.32
N THR A 25 4.02 4.62 45.56
CA THR A 25 5.20 5.05 46.33
C THR A 25 6.50 4.48 45.75
N VAL A 26 6.48 3.22 45.32
CA VAL A 26 7.61 2.51 44.73
C VAL A 26 7.84 2.93 43.27
N THR A 27 6.78 3.12 42.49
CA THR A 27 6.88 3.46 41.06
C THR A 27 7.53 4.81 40.83
N TRP A 28 7.27 5.77 41.72
CA TRP A 28 7.83 7.13 41.67
C TRP A 28 8.98 7.34 42.66
N PHE A 29 9.64 6.25 43.06
CA PHE A 29 10.78 6.29 43.97
C PHE A 29 11.93 7.10 43.37
N ASN A 30 12.33 8.19 44.04
CA ASN A 30 13.56 8.92 43.75
C ASN A 30 14.42 8.98 45.02
N CYS A 31 15.66 8.51 44.93
CA CYS A 31 16.61 8.44 46.04
C CYS A 31 17.64 9.59 46.05
N ASP A 32 17.44 10.63 45.24
CA ASP A 32 18.31 11.80 45.23
C ASP A 32 18.34 12.48 46.61
N GLY A 33 19.47 12.33 47.33
CA GLY A 33 19.72 13.00 48.61
C GLY A 33 19.49 12.18 49.88
N GLU A 34 19.19 10.87 49.80
CA GLU A 34 19.05 10.01 50.99
C GLU A 34 20.32 9.19 51.31
N ASP A 35 20.66 9.07 52.60
CA ASP A 35 21.69 8.14 53.09
C ASP A 35 21.18 6.70 53.09
N LEU A 36 21.32 6.05 51.94
CA LEU A 36 20.91 4.67 51.68
C LEU A 36 22.01 3.69 52.09
N SER A 37 21.76 2.95 53.17
CA SER A 37 22.58 1.79 53.51
C SER A 37 22.22 0.59 52.64
N VAL A 38 23.17 -0.34 52.44
CA VAL A 38 22.96 -1.57 51.66
C VAL A 38 21.73 -2.35 52.16
N LYS A 39 21.48 -2.38 53.47
CA LYS A 39 20.30 -3.03 54.07
C LYS A 39 18.99 -2.37 53.62
N LYS A 40 18.93 -1.04 53.60
CA LYS A 40 17.75 -0.28 53.15
C LYS A 40 17.47 -0.52 51.66
N CYS A 41 18.51 -0.54 50.82
CA CYS A 41 18.36 -0.84 49.40
C CYS A 41 17.79 -2.25 49.17
N VAL A 42 18.29 -3.25 49.90
CA VAL A 42 17.78 -4.62 49.82
C VAL A 42 16.30 -4.68 50.23
N THR A 43 15.90 -3.97 51.29
CA THR A 43 14.49 -3.89 51.71
C THR A 43 13.62 -3.27 50.62
N VAL A 44 14.02 -2.15 50.04
CA VAL A 44 13.25 -1.47 48.96
C VAL A 44 13.10 -2.37 47.74
N ILE A 45 14.17 -3.05 47.32
CA ILE A 45 14.12 -3.98 46.19
C ILE A 45 13.16 -5.13 46.47
N LYS A 46 13.19 -5.72 47.67
CA LYS A 46 12.27 -6.81 48.05
C LYS A 46 10.81 -6.34 48.09
N ILE A 47 10.53 -5.18 48.66
CA ILE A 47 9.18 -4.59 48.66
C ILE A 47 8.72 -4.33 47.23
N THR A 48 9.59 -3.79 46.39
CA THR A 48 9.30 -3.54 44.96
C THR A 48 8.97 -4.83 44.23
N GLN A 49 9.73 -5.90 44.46
CA GLN A 49 9.48 -7.21 43.86
C GLN A 49 8.12 -7.77 44.26
N GLU A 50 7.74 -7.69 45.53
CA GLU A 50 6.44 -8.18 46.01
C GLU A 50 5.25 -7.36 45.47
N VAL A 51 5.40 -6.03 45.40
CA VAL A 51 4.39 -5.14 44.83
C VAL A 51 4.21 -5.41 43.32
N LEU A 52 5.31 -5.58 42.58
CA LEU A 52 5.25 -5.88 41.14
C LEU A 52 4.67 -7.28 40.88
N LYS A 53 5.03 -8.27 41.70
CA LYS A 53 4.46 -9.62 41.61
C LYS A 53 2.95 -9.60 41.83
N TYR A 54 2.49 -8.92 42.88
CA TYR A 54 1.06 -8.76 43.16
C TYR A 54 0.30 -8.08 42.01
N LYS A 55 0.86 -7.01 41.43
CA LYS A 55 0.26 -6.36 40.25
C LYS A 55 0.29 -7.23 39.00
N GLY A 56 1.34 -8.04 38.82
CA GLY A 56 1.42 -9.04 37.77
C GLY A 56 0.30 -10.08 37.88
N GLU A 57 0.09 -10.63 39.08
CA GLU A 57 -1.00 -11.58 39.37
C GLU A 57 -2.38 -10.96 39.10
N GLN A 58 -2.61 -9.70 39.48
CA GLN A 58 -3.86 -8.98 39.15
C GLN A 58 -4.08 -8.88 37.62
N VAL A 59 -3.02 -8.59 36.86
CA VAL A 59 -3.09 -8.51 35.40
C VAL A 59 -3.40 -9.87 34.78
N GLU A 60 -2.76 -10.95 35.25
CA GLU A 60 -3.03 -12.32 34.76
C GLU A 60 -4.49 -12.73 35.00
N VAL A 61 -5.05 -12.43 36.17
CA VAL A 61 -6.47 -12.70 36.47
C VAL A 61 -7.39 -11.92 35.53
N LEU A 62 -7.07 -10.65 35.24
CA LEU A 62 -7.87 -9.83 34.32
C LEU A 62 -7.77 -10.33 32.87
N LEU A 63 -6.60 -10.79 32.43
CA LEU A 63 -6.41 -11.39 31.11
C LEU A 63 -7.22 -12.67 30.96
N HIS A 64 -7.18 -13.56 31.96
CA HIS A 64 -7.99 -14.80 31.94
C HIS A 64 -9.49 -14.47 31.85
N LYS A 65 -9.96 -13.48 32.62
CA LYS A 65 -11.35 -13.04 32.56
C LYS A 65 -11.73 -12.44 31.21
N LEU A 66 -10.80 -11.76 30.54
CA LEU A 66 -11.03 -11.24 29.19
C LEU A 66 -11.17 -12.38 28.16
N ASP A 67 -10.33 -13.41 28.26
CA ASP A 67 -10.41 -14.59 27.40
C ASP A 67 -11.71 -15.37 27.62
N GLU A 68 -12.17 -15.50 28.86
CA GLU A 68 -13.49 -16.08 29.18
C GLU A 68 -14.63 -15.30 28.53
N LEU A 69 -14.61 -13.97 28.64
CA LEU A 69 -15.63 -13.10 28.03
C LEU A 69 -15.62 -13.18 26.50
N ALA A 70 -14.45 -13.22 25.89
CA ALA A 70 -14.30 -13.39 24.44
C ALA A 70 -14.86 -14.75 23.98
N THR A 71 -14.60 -15.81 24.74
CA THR A 71 -15.12 -17.15 24.47
C THR A 71 -16.64 -17.20 24.62
N GLN A 72 -17.17 -16.61 25.68
CA GLN A 72 -18.61 -16.53 25.93
C GLN A 72 -19.35 -15.74 24.84
N GLN A 73 -18.77 -14.64 24.36
CA GLN A 73 -19.33 -13.87 23.25
C GLN A 73 -19.40 -14.69 21.95
N GLY A 74 -18.35 -15.46 21.63
CA GLY A 74 -18.33 -16.35 20.47
C GLY A 74 -19.39 -17.46 20.56
N GLU A 75 -19.58 -18.05 21.74
CA GLU A 75 -20.62 -19.06 21.96
C GLU A 75 -22.04 -18.49 21.90
N GLU A 76 -22.27 -17.27 22.41
CA GLU A 76 -23.58 -16.64 22.38
C GLU A 76 -23.98 -16.25 20.95
N GLU A 77 -23.05 -15.76 20.14
CA GLU A 77 -23.28 -15.51 18.71
C GLU A 77 -23.59 -16.82 17.95
N GLY A 78 -22.89 -17.92 18.26
CA GLY A 78 -23.18 -19.24 17.70
C GLY A 78 -24.59 -19.75 18.04
N ARG A 79 -24.99 -19.67 19.30
CA ARG A 79 -26.33 -20.10 19.75
C ARG A 79 -27.47 -19.26 19.14
N ARG A 80 -27.27 -17.96 18.95
CA ARG A 80 -28.25 -17.09 18.28
C ARG A 80 -28.50 -17.55 16.84
N ILE A 81 -27.45 -17.92 16.10
CA ILE A 81 -27.55 -18.43 14.73
C ILE A 81 -28.32 -19.76 14.68
N GLU A 82 -28.06 -20.69 15.62
CA GLU A 82 -28.76 -21.98 15.67
C GLU A 82 -30.25 -21.81 16.03
N SER A 83 -30.58 -20.96 17.00
CA SER A 83 -31.97 -20.72 17.41
C SER A 83 -32.84 -20.10 16.31
N ASP A 84 -32.27 -19.22 15.47
CA ASP A 84 -32.98 -18.63 14.31
C ASP A 84 -33.26 -19.65 13.20
N THR A 85 -32.49 -20.75 13.15
CA THR A 85 -32.72 -21.84 12.18
C THR A 85 -33.81 -22.83 12.63
N GLU A 86 -33.96 -23.09 13.92
CA GLU A 86 -34.99 -24.01 14.44
C GLU A 86 -36.42 -23.42 14.39
N VAL A 87 -36.58 -22.12 14.66
CA VAL A 87 -37.90 -21.45 14.67
C VAL A 87 -38.55 -21.42 13.28
N ARG A 88 -37.76 -21.49 12.21
CA ARG A 88 -38.27 -21.53 10.82
C ARG A 88 -38.79 -22.90 10.38
N SER A 89 -38.46 -23.98 11.09
CA SER A 89 -38.83 -25.35 10.69
C SER A 89 -40.28 -25.72 11.03
N SER A 90 -40.90 -25.07 12.02
CA SER A 90 -42.15 -25.57 12.64
C SER A 90 -43.43 -24.82 12.25
N ARG A 91 -43.37 -23.81 11.36
CA ARG A 91 -44.49 -22.88 11.14
C ARG A 91 -44.81 -22.54 9.68
N SER A 92 -45.11 -23.53 8.81
CA SER A 92 -45.91 -23.24 7.60
C SER A 92 -46.50 -24.51 6.97
N ARG A 93 -47.76 -24.81 7.28
CA ARG A 93 -48.64 -25.66 6.47
C ARG A 93 -49.97 -24.96 6.31
N LYS A 94 -50.04 -23.94 5.43
CA LYS A 94 -51.25 -23.48 4.69
C LYS A 94 -51.13 -22.14 3.94
N SER A 95 -49.97 -21.46 3.97
CA SER A 95 -49.72 -20.19 3.22
C SER A 95 -48.65 -20.36 2.10
N SER A 96 -48.41 -21.59 1.66
CA SER A 96 -47.11 -22.03 1.11
C SER A 96 -46.84 -21.76 -0.37
N SER A 97 -47.70 -21.06 -1.11
CA SER A 97 -47.41 -20.80 -2.54
C SER A 97 -46.77 -19.43 -2.76
N ILE A 98 -47.41 -18.36 -2.26
CA ILE A 98 -46.92 -16.99 -2.40
C ILE A 98 -45.72 -16.73 -1.50
N GLU A 99 -45.70 -17.32 -0.30
CA GLU A 99 -44.54 -17.21 0.59
C GLU A 99 -43.33 -17.95 0.05
N LEU A 100 -43.54 -19.10 -0.61
CA LEU A 100 -42.47 -19.90 -1.20
C LEU A 100 -41.86 -19.20 -2.42
N GLU A 101 -42.70 -18.62 -3.29
CA GLU A 101 -42.25 -17.81 -4.42
C GLU A 101 -41.47 -16.56 -3.97
N ASN A 102 -41.98 -15.85 -2.95
CA ASN A 102 -41.26 -14.71 -2.35
C ASN A 102 -39.94 -15.14 -1.67
N LEU A 103 -39.91 -16.32 -1.07
CA LEU A 103 -38.71 -16.85 -0.42
C LEU A 103 -37.67 -17.29 -1.46
N GLU A 104 -38.11 -17.89 -2.57
CA GLU A 104 -37.27 -18.26 -3.70
C GLU A 104 -36.68 -17.02 -4.38
N GLN A 105 -37.48 -15.96 -4.57
CA GLN A 105 -37.01 -14.69 -5.08
C GLN A 105 -35.97 -14.06 -4.15
N LYS A 106 -36.23 -14.02 -2.83
CA LYS A 106 -35.24 -13.54 -1.84
C LYS A 106 -33.97 -14.39 -1.82
N TYR A 107 -34.08 -15.70 -1.99
CA TYR A 107 -32.92 -16.59 -2.07
C TYR A 107 -32.06 -16.30 -3.31
N LEU A 108 -32.68 -16.10 -4.48
CA LEU A 108 -31.99 -15.72 -5.71
C LEU A 108 -31.31 -14.36 -5.59
N GLU A 109 -31.99 -13.37 -5.00
CA GLU A 109 -31.40 -12.05 -4.71
C GLU A 109 -30.21 -12.16 -3.76
N LEU A 110 -30.34 -12.94 -2.68
CA LEU A 110 -29.28 -13.13 -1.70
C LEU A 110 -28.08 -13.86 -2.32
N LYS A 111 -28.31 -14.89 -3.14
CA LYS A 111 -27.28 -15.60 -3.88
C LYS A 111 -26.55 -14.68 -4.86
N SER A 112 -27.28 -13.79 -5.54
CA SER A 112 -26.70 -12.77 -6.42
C SER A 112 -25.85 -11.77 -5.64
N LYS A 113 -26.34 -11.27 -4.50
CA LYS A 113 -25.58 -10.38 -3.60
C LYS A 113 -24.32 -11.06 -3.08
N TYR A 114 -24.41 -12.31 -2.64
CA TYR A 114 -23.26 -13.08 -2.17
C TYR A 114 -22.19 -13.27 -3.26
N LYS A 115 -22.61 -13.59 -4.49
CA LYS A 115 -21.69 -13.70 -5.63
C LYS A 115 -21.03 -12.37 -5.99
N LYS A 116 -21.77 -11.25 -5.91
CA LYS A 116 -21.19 -9.90 -6.09
C LYS A 116 -20.20 -9.57 -4.98
N GLN A 117 -20.55 -9.87 -3.72
CA GLN A 117 -19.68 -9.65 -2.57
C GLN A 117 -18.40 -10.47 -2.67
N GLY A 118 -18.47 -11.74 -3.10
CA GLY A 118 -17.29 -12.58 -3.33
C GLY A 118 -16.32 -11.96 -4.33
N ARG A 119 -16.83 -11.40 -5.45
CA ARG A 119 -16.00 -10.69 -6.44
C ARG A 119 -15.38 -9.41 -5.89
N ILE A 120 -16.09 -8.67 -5.02
CA ILE A 120 -15.55 -7.47 -4.37
C ILE A 120 -14.45 -7.87 -3.38
N ASN A 121 -14.69 -8.89 -2.55
CA ASN A 121 -13.70 -9.39 -1.61
C ASN A 121 -12.44 -9.89 -2.31
N GLU A 122 -12.57 -10.58 -3.44
CA GLU A 122 -11.43 -11.02 -4.25
C GLU A 122 -10.63 -9.84 -4.82
N LYS A 123 -11.31 -8.80 -5.32
CA LYS A 123 -10.66 -7.55 -5.75
C LYS A 123 -9.92 -6.87 -4.60
N ASN A 124 -10.57 -6.73 -3.45
CA ASN A 124 -9.99 -6.10 -2.27
C ASN A 124 -8.79 -6.90 -1.74
N SER A 125 -8.87 -8.24 -1.73
CA SER A 125 -7.77 -9.11 -1.34
C SER A 125 -6.54 -8.93 -2.26
N ASN A 126 -6.77 -8.87 -3.57
CA ASN A 126 -5.71 -8.58 -4.54
C ASN A 126 -5.10 -7.18 -4.35
N GLU A 127 -5.90 -6.18 -4.00
CA GLU A 127 -5.44 -4.83 -3.72
C GLU A 127 -4.62 -4.75 -2.43
N ILE A 128 -5.08 -5.42 -1.36
CA ILE A 128 -4.34 -5.57 -0.09
C ILE A 128 -2.98 -6.23 -0.35
N SER A 129 -2.93 -7.31 -1.14
CA SER A 129 -1.67 -7.97 -1.49
C SER A 129 -0.71 -7.04 -2.24
N LYS A 130 -1.21 -6.21 -3.16
CA LYS A 130 -0.40 -5.19 -3.85
C LYS A 130 0.12 -4.13 -2.90
N LEU A 131 -0.72 -3.65 -1.97
CA LEU A 131 -0.35 -2.66 -0.98
C LEU A 131 0.69 -3.22 -0.01
N GLN A 132 0.53 -4.46 0.46
CA GLN A 132 1.53 -5.15 1.29
C GLN A 132 2.89 -5.22 0.59
N LYS A 133 2.94 -5.60 -0.69
CA LYS A 133 4.20 -5.60 -1.47
C LYS A 133 4.82 -4.21 -1.57
N LYS A 134 4.01 -3.16 -1.73
CA LYS A 134 4.52 -1.78 -1.75
C LYS A 134 5.09 -1.38 -0.39
N VAL A 135 4.41 -1.72 0.70
CA VAL A 135 4.89 -1.44 2.07
C VAL A 135 6.21 -2.16 2.32
N THR A 136 6.33 -3.45 1.99
CA THR A 136 7.60 -4.18 2.16
C THR A 136 8.74 -3.57 1.35
N ASN A 137 8.47 -3.12 0.12
CA ASN A 137 9.49 -2.46 -0.71
C ASN A 137 9.92 -1.12 -0.10
N LEU A 138 8.97 -0.32 0.40
CA LEU A 138 9.26 0.96 1.06
C LEU A 138 10.02 0.76 2.37
N GLU A 139 9.72 -0.28 3.14
CA GLU A 139 10.46 -0.63 4.36
C GLU A 139 11.90 -1.05 4.04
N GLN A 140 12.10 -1.84 2.98
CA GLN A 140 13.44 -2.19 2.49
C GLN A 140 14.23 -0.96 2.04
N GLU A 141 13.60 -0.05 1.29
CA GLU A 141 14.21 1.20 0.84
C GLU A 141 14.54 2.12 2.02
N LYS A 142 13.62 2.27 2.97
CA LYS A 142 13.87 3.00 4.22
C LYS A 142 15.06 2.43 4.97
N ASN A 143 15.13 1.12 5.16
CA ASN A 143 16.25 0.48 5.86
C ASN A 143 17.58 0.65 5.14
N ARG A 144 17.56 0.60 3.80
CA ARG A 144 18.72 0.90 2.96
C ARG A 144 19.19 2.35 3.14
N LEU A 145 18.27 3.32 3.05
CA LEU A 145 18.59 4.73 3.24
C LEU A 145 19.09 5.05 4.65
N ILE A 146 18.52 4.42 5.68
CA ILE A 146 19.01 4.53 7.07
C ILE A 146 20.45 4.00 7.17
N SER A 147 20.73 2.85 6.55
CA SER A 147 22.07 2.28 6.52
C SER A 147 23.05 3.20 5.79
N GLU A 148 22.66 3.76 4.64
CA GLU A 148 23.47 4.72 3.87
C GLU A 148 23.72 6.01 4.68
N LEU A 149 22.72 6.54 5.38
CA LEU A 149 22.87 7.71 6.26
C LEU A 149 23.77 7.41 7.46
N GLN A 150 23.66 6.22 8.05
CA GLN A 150 24.51 5.83 9.17
C GLN A 150 25.97 5.70 8.74
N VAL A 151 26.23 5.11 7.56
CA VAL A 151 27.57 5.06 6.97
C VAL A 151 28.08 6.48 6.67
N ALA A 152 27.25 7.33 6.06
CA ALA A 152 27.63 8.72 5.79
C ALA A 152 27.93 9.53 7.07
N SER A 153 27.23 9.25 8.17
CA SER A 153 27.48 9.89 9.48
C SER A 153 28.72 9.38 10.21
N GLN A 154 29.22 8.19 9.87
CA GLN A 154 30.47 7.65 10.41
C GLN A 154 31.70 8.09 9.60
N ASP A 155 31.52 8.58 8.37
CA ASP A 155 32.60 8.94 7.45
C ASP A 155 33.21 10.34 7.71
N ASP A 156 32.74 11.07 8.74
CA ASP A 156 33.37 12.31 9.23
C ASP A 156 34.77 12.08 9.87
N THR A 157 35.28 10.83 9.86
CA THR A 157 36.65 10.49 10.28
C THR A 157 37.57 10.01 9.15
N ARG A 158 37.16 10.09 7.87
CA ARG A 158 38.00 9.70 6.71
C ARG A 158 38.15 10.81 5.67
N SER A 159 38.94 11.81 6.04
CA SER A 159 39.20 13.03 5.24
C SER A 159 39.69 12.77 3.80
N ASP A 160 40.39 11.66 3.51
CA ASP A 160 41.00 11.46 2.18
C ASP A 160 40.23 10.52 1.23
N VAL A 161 39.28 9.71 1.74
CA VAL A 161 38.44 8.82 0.90
C VAL A 161 37.13 9.53 0.50
N SER A 162 36.64 10.45 1.35
CA SER A 162 35.44 11.24 1.10
C SER A 162 35.58 12.19 -0.10
N GLU A 163 36.77 12.75 -0.32
CA GLU A 163 36.99 13.71 -1.41
C GLU A 163 36.96 13.03 -2.79
N THR A 164 37.59 11.85 -2.92
CA THR A 164 37.59 11.07 -4.16
C THR A 164 36.20 10.57 -4.54
N VAL A 165 35.40 10.15 -3.55
CA VAL A 165 34.02 9.71 -3.78
C VAL A 165 33.10 10.89 -4.13
N LYS A 166 33.30 12.05 -3.50
CA LYS A 166 32.58 13.29 -3.84
C LYS A 166 32.91 13.76 -5.26
N GLU A 167 34.17 13.70 -5.67
CA GLU A 167 34.57 14.10 -7.03
C GLU A 167 34.02 13.11 -8.07
N GLN A 168 34.08 11.80 -7.82
CA GLN A 168 33.45 10.80 -8.70
C GLN A 168 31.93 10.99 -8.81
N HIS A 169 31.26 11.31 -7.70
CA HIS A 169 29.82 11.59 -7.71
C HIS A 169 29.50 12.86 -8.53
N LYS A 170 30.30 13.92 -8.37
CA LYS A 170 30.17 15.16 -9.12
C LYS A 170 30.42 14.96 -10.62
N GLU A 171 31.44 14.19 -10.99
CA GLU A 171 31.71 13.80 -12.38
C GLU A 171 30.55 12.98 -12.97
N LEU A 172 29.98 12.05 -12.20
CA LEU A 172 28.84 11.25 -12.63
C LEU A 172 27.60 12.12 -12.86
N VAL A 173 27.29 13.01 -11.92
CA VAL A 173 26.16 13.96 -12.05
C VAL A 173 26.35 14.87 -13.26
N ASN A 174 27.56 15.38 -13.48
CA ASN A 174 27.87 16.21 -14.63
C ASN A 174 27.72 15.42 -15.95
N THR A 175 28.21 14.18 -15.98
CA THR A 175 28.06 13.28 -17.14
C THR A 175 26.59 12.99 -17.44
N VAL A 176 25.78 12.73 -16.43
CA VAL A 176 24.34 12.52 -16.58
C VAL A 176 23.68 13.79 -17.12
N HIS A 177 24.03 14.97 -16.61
CA HIS A 177 23.49 16.23 -17.09
C HIS A 177 23.83 16.49 -18.57
N VAL A 178 25.10 16.28 -18.96
CA VAL A 178 25.55 16.40 -20.35
C VAL A 178 24.83 15.40 -21.26
N LYS A 179 24.72 14.13 -20.85
CA LYS A 179 24.01 13.11 -21.64
C LYS A 179 22.53 13.40 -21.77
N ASN A 180 21.88 13.88 -20.72
CA ASN A 180 20.46 14.28 -20.79
C ASN A 180 20.26 15.45 -21.76
N LYS A 181 21.17 16.44 -21.74
CA LYS A 181 21.14 17.52 -22.73
C LYS A 181 21.29 17.00 -24.16
N GLN A 182 22.26 16.10 -24.40
CA GLN A 182 22.46 15.47 -25.70
C GLN A 182 21.22 14.69 -26.16
N ILE A 183 20.58 13.95 -25.26
CA ILE A 183 19.31 13.24 -25.55
C ILE A 183 18.22 14.25 -25.93
N SER A 184 18.08 15.35 -25.18
CA SER A 184 17.09 16.39 -25.50
C SER A 184 17.32 17.04 -26.86
N ASP A 185 18.58 17.30 -27.22
CA ASP A 185 18.91 17.87 -28.52
C ASP A 185 18.63 16.86 -29.65
N LEU A 186 19.00 15.58 -29.48
CA LEU A 186 18.67 14.52 -30.45
C LEU A 186 17.16 14.33 -30.63
N LEU A 187 16.38 14.41 -29.56
CA LEU A 187 14.92 14.33 -29.63
C LEU A 187 14.33 15.49 -30.44
N ARG A 188 14.88 16.70 -30.28
CA ARG A 188 14.47 17.87 -31.06
C ARG A 188 14.81 17.70 -32.55
N ASP A 189 15.98 17.15 -32.86
CA ASP A 189 16.38 16.88 -34.25
C ASP A 189 15.50 15.80 -34.90
N ILE A 190 15.12 14.76 -34.15
CA ILE A 190 14.16 13.74 -34.60
C ILE A 190 12.81 14.38 -34.89
N GLU A 191 12.29 15.20 -33.98
CA GLU A 191 11.01 15.88 -34.15
C GLU A 191 10.99 16.77 -35.41
N ALA A 192 12.05 17.54 -35.64
CA ALA A 192 12.19 18.36 -36.84
C ALA A 192 12.21 17.49 -38.12
N THR A 193 12.95 16.37 -38.08
CA THR A 193 13.04 15.44 -39.22
C THR A 193 11.69 14.76 -39.49
N GLU A 194 10.93 14.43 -38.45
CA GLU A 194 9.58 13.86 -38.59
C GLU A 194 8.60 14.84 -39.22
N GLN A 195 8.64 16.12 -38.82
CA GLN A 195 7.84 17.18 -39.43
C GLN A 195 8.17 17.35 -40.92
N ASP A 196 9.46 17.40 -41.27
CA ASP A 196 9.89 17.45 -42.67
C ASP A 196 9.43 16.22 -43.46
N ASN A 197 9.44 15.03 -42.85
CA ASN A 197 8.95 13.82 -43.50
C ASN A 197 7.45 13.88 -43.82
N VAL A 198 6.64 14.42 -42.90
CA VAL A 198 5.21 14.65 -43.12
C VAL A 198 5.01 15.59 -44.30
N ILE A 199 5.69 16.73 -44.33
CA ILE A 199 5.60 17.72 -45.42
C ILE A 199 6.01 17.10 -46.76
N LEU A 200 7.10 16.31 -46.78
CA LEU A 200 7.56 15.63 -48.00
C LEU A 200 6.55 14.60 -48.50
N ARG A 201 5.89 13.85 -47.60
CA ARG A 201 4.82 12.91 -47.98
C ARG A 201 3.63 13.64 -48.58
N GLU A 202 3.20 14.75 -47.99
CA GLU A 202 2.11 15.57 -48.53
C GLU A 202 2.45 16.07 -49.93
N LYS A 203 3.64 16.64 -50.13
CA LYS A 203 4.13 17.08 -51.45
C LYS A 203 4.18 15.92 -52.45
N LEU A 204 4.63 14.75 -52.04
CA LEU A 204 4.66 13.55 -52.88
C LEU A 204 3.24 13.15 -53.33
N THR A 205 2.27 13.20 -52.42
CA THR A 205 0.87 12.94 -52.74
C THR A 205 0.33 13.95 -53.76
N THR A 206 0.60 15.24 -53.55
CA THR A 206 0.20 16.29 -54.50
C THR A 206 0.77 16.05 -55.90
N VAL A 207 2.08 15.83 -56.01
CA VAL A 207 2.73 15.56 -57.30
C VAL A 207 2.18 14.29 -57.95
N ARG A 208 1.88 13.25 -57.17
CA ARG A 208 1.28 12.01 -57.69
C ARG A 208 -0.10 12.26 -58.29
N ASP A 209 -0.92 13.08 -57.63
CA ASP A 209 -2.28 13.39 -58.07
C ASP A 209 -2.28 14.33 -59.30
N GLU A 210 -1.36 15.29 -59.34
CA GLU A 210 -1.10 16.12 -60.52
C GLU A 210 -0.65 15.28 -61.72
N LEU A 211 0.29 14.35 -61.51
CA LEU A 211 0.75 13.44 -62.56
C LEU A 211 -0.38 12.53 -63.06
N ALA A 212 -1.23 12.02 -62.16
CA ALA A 212 -2.39 11.23 -62.54
C ALA A 212 -3.38 12.04 -63.38
N THR A 213 -3.57 13.32 -63.06
CA THR A 213 -4.43 14.23 -63.82
C THR A 213 -3.85 14.50 -65.21
N ALA A 214 -2.58 14.89 -65.30
CA ALA A 214 -1.89 15.12 -66.57
C ALA A 214 -1.89 13.87 -67.46
N THR A 215 -1.74 12.69 -66.88
CA THR A 215 -1.80 11.42 -67.61
C THR A 215 -3.21 11.16 -68.19
N LYS A 216 -4.27 11.46 -67.43
CA LYS A 216 -5.66 11.37 -67.93
C LYS A 216 -5.90 12.34 -69.07
N GLU A 217 -5.46 13.59 -68.93
CA GLU A 217 -5.60 14.62 -69.97
C GLU A 217 -4.87 14.22 -71.26
N LEU A 218 -3.62 13.72 -71.17
CA LEU A 218 -2.87 13.21 -72.31
C LEU A 218 -3.57 12.02 -72.98
N THR A 219 -4.17 11.13 -72.18
CA THR A 219 -4.92 9.97 -72.70
C THR A 219 -6.13 10.45 -73.50
N LEU A 220 -6.94 11.36 -72.95
CA LEU A 220 -8.09 11.96 -73.63
C LEU A 220 -7.67 12.69 -74.92
N LEU A 221 -6.60 13.48 -74.87
CA LEU A 221 -6.09 14.19 -76.05
C LEU A 221 -5.64 13.21 -77.14
N THR A 222 -4.97 12.12 -76.75
CA THR A 222 -4.52 11.07 -77.67
C THR A 222 -5.71 10.34 -78.29
N GLU A 223 -6.75 10.05 -77.52
CA GLU A 223 -8.00 9.44 -78.01
C GLU A 223 -8.72 10.37 -79.00
N ASN A 224 -8.89 11.65 -78.65
CA ASN A 224 -9.48 12.65 -79.53
C ASN A 224 -8.69 12.81 -80.83
N PHE A 225 -7.35 12.85 -80.75
CA PHE A 225 -6.50 12.94 -81.94
C PHE A 225 -6.67 11.72 -82.86
N LYS A 226 -6.74 10.51 -82.29
CA LYS A 226 -7.02 9.29 -83.06
C LYS A 226 -8.39 9.36 -83.75
N ALA A 227 -9.42 9.80 -83.04
CA ALA A 227 -10.77 9.94 -83.59
C ALA A 227 -10.80 10.94 -84.75
N SER A 228 -10.25 12.14 -84.58
CA SER A 228 -10.20 13.14 -85.65
C SER A 228 -9.35 12.69 -86.84
N LYS A 229 -8.28 11.92 -86.62
CA LYS A 229 -7.48 11.35 -87.71
C LYS A 229 -8.29 10.35 -88.54
N ILE A 230 -9.10 9.50 -87.91
CA ILE A 230 -10.00 8.56 -88.59
C ILE A 230 -11.03 9.34 -89.43
N GLU A 231 -11.68 10.35 -88.85
CA GLU A 231 -12.63 11.21 -89.58
C GLU A 231 -11.98 11.89 -90.79
N GLN A 232 -10.73 12.33 -90.66
CA GLN A 232 -9.99 12.96 -91.75
C GLN A 232 -9.66 11.96 -92.87
N GLU A 233 -9.24 10.75 -92.52
CA GLU A 233 -8.98 9.66 -93.48
C GLU A 233 -10.26 9.21 -94.20
N GLU A 234 -11.41 9.18 -93.52
CA GLU A 234 -12.72 8.89 -94.12
C GLU A 234 -13.23 10.01 -95.05
N SER A 235 -12.86 11.27 -94.80
CA SER A 235 -13.27 12.41 -95.64
C SER A 235 -12.48 12.57 -96.94
N LEU A 236 -11.32 11.92 -97.05
CA LEU A 236 -10.39 12.01 -98.18
C LEU A 236 -10.38 10.77 -99.09
N GLY A 237 -11.08 9.70 -98.70
CA GLY A 237 -11.28 8.46 -99.48
C GLY A 237 -12.60 8.46 -100.23
#